data_AF-A0A0C2DTT5-F1
#
_entry.id   AF-A0A0C2DTT5-F1
#
_cell.length_a   1.000
_cell.length_b   1.000
_cell.length_c   1.000
_cell.angle_alpha   90.00
_cell.angle_beta   90.00
_cell.angle_gamma   90.00
#
_symmetry.space_group_name_H-M   'P 1'
#
loop_
_entity.id
_entity.type
_entity.pdbx_description
1 polymer ?
#
loop_
_entity_poly.entity_id
_entity_poly.type
_entity_poly.pdbx_seq_one_letter_code
_entity_poly.pdbx_strand_id
1 'polypeptide(L)'
;MTLTVSMEDMELFPKDSHLNTKPQSVHIDINTFTQMHSSLDRLWWSRLVISVRGYVVNYVQHDDEVLFHTDDAFTSIHRYLAEEVSDKRLGEQ
;
A
#
# COMPACT_ATOMS: atom_id res chain seq x y z
N MET A 1 13.40 6.28 -21.99
CA MET A 1 11.93 6.21 -22.19
C MET A 1 11.35 5.67 -20.91
N THR A 2 10.57 6.47 -20.19
CA THR A 2 9.91 6.03 -18.96
C THR A 2 8.62 5.35 -19.38
N LEU A 3 8.56 4.02 -19.31
CA LEU A 3 7.32 3.28 -19.56
C LEU A 3 6.31 3.70 -18.49
N THR A 4 5.24 4.35 -18.92
CA THR A 4 4.11 4.72 -18.06
C THR A 4 3.36 3.46 -17.69
N VAL A 5 3.47 3.04 -16.43
CA VAL A 5 2.72 1.91 -15.88
C VAL A 5 1.27 2.34 -15.67
N SER A 6 0.31 1.61 -16.26
CA SER A 6 -1.13 1.85 -16.09
C SER A 6 -1.73 0.85 -15.11
N MET A 7 -2.78 1.25 -14.38
CA MET A 7 -3.59 0.33 -13.57
C MET A 7 -4.36 -0.69 -14.42
N GLU A 8 -4.39 -0.50 -15.74
CA GLU A 8 -5.01 -1.38 -16.72
C GLU A 8 -4.04 -2.43 -17.27
N ASP A 9 -2.74 -2.35 -16.93
CA ASP A 9 -1.73 -3.33 -17.34
C ASP A 9 -1.89 -4.64 -16.55
N MET A 10 -2.92 -5.41 -16.89
CA MET A 10 -3.22 -6.71 -16.27
C MET A 10 -2.10 -7.75 -16.43
N GLU A 11 -1.15 -7.53 -17.36
CA GLU A 11 0.05 -8.37 -17.47
C GLU A 11 0.99 -8.25 -16.27
N LEU A 12 0.94 -7.12 -15.55
CA LEU A 12 1.67 -6.89 -14.31
C LEU A 12 0.97 -7.52 -13.11
N PHE A 13 -0.28 -7.96 -13.26
CA PHE A 13 -1.00 -8.62 -12.20
C PHE A 13 -0.47 -10.05 -12.06
N PRO A 14 -0.18 -10.49 -10.84
CA PRO A 14 0.11 -11.88 -10.55
C PRO A 14 -0.95 -12.80 -11.16
N LYS A 15 -0.48 -13.71 -12.02
CA LYS A 15 -1.34 -14.68 -12.72
C LYS A 15 -1.70 -15.87 -11.84
N ASP A 16 -1.10 -15.95 -10.66
CA ASP A 16 -1.39 -16.95 -9.65
C ASP A 16 -2.45 -16.38 -8.68
N SER A 17 -3.47 -17.19 -8.42
CA SER A 17 -4.46 -16.95 -7.37
C SER A 17 -3.93 -17.30 -5.98
N HIS A 18 -2.61 -17.49 -5.83
CA HIS A 18 -1.90 -17.57 -4.56
C HIS A 18 -1.03 -16.33 -4.28
N LEU A 19 -1.32 -15.65 -3.16
CA LEU A 19 -0.62 -14.46 -2.73
C LEU A 19 0.66 -14.97 -2.14
N ASN A 20 1.78 -14.72 -2.84
CA ASN A 20 3.06 -15.06 -2.29
C ASN A 20 3.38 -14.11 -1.12
N THR A 21 3.02 -14.54 0.09
CA THR A 21 3.32 -13.85 1.35
C THR A 21 4.78 -14.03 1.77
N LYS A 22 5.57 -14.78 0.99
CA LYS A 22 7.01 -14.95 1.14
C LYS A 22 7.72 -14.40 -0.10
N PRO A 23 7.56 -13.10 -0.44
CA PRO A 23 8.49 -12.51 -1.40
C PRO A 23 9.89 -12.75 -0.86
N GLN A 24 10.85 -13.11 -1.73
CA GLN A 24 12.25 -13.30 -1.33
C GLN A 24 12.60 -12.17 -0.36
N SER A 25 12.84 -12.54 0.89
CA SER A 25 12.83 -11.64 2.04
C SER A 25 14.08 -10.77 2.00
N VAL A 26 14.13 -9.85 1.05
CA VAL A 26 15.11 -8.78 1.06
C VAL A 26 14.69 -7.93 2.25
N HIS A 27 15.58 -7.89 3.25
CA HIS A 27 15.37 -7.08 4.43
C HIS A 27 15.12 -5.64 3.99
N ILE A 28 13.93 -5.12 4.23
CA ILE A 28 13.65 -3.70 4.03
C ILE A 28 14.43 -2.98 5.11
N ASP A 29 15.48 -2.26 4.71
CA ASP A 29 16.19 -1.37 5.61
C ASP A 29 15.22 -0.28 6.10
N ILE A 30 15.02 -0.25 7.41
CA ILE A 30 14.12 0.71 8.07
C ILE A 30 14.55 2.15 7.75
N ASN A 31 15.86 2.42 7.63
CA ASN A 31 16.32 3.77 7.32
C ASN A 31 15.88 4.19 5.92
N THR A 32 15.99 3.30 4.94
CA THR A 32 15.48 3.52 3.57
C THR A 32 13.98 3.79 3.59
N PHE A 33 13.20 3.03 4.36
CA PHE A 33 11.76 3.27 4.50
C PHE A 33 11.47 4.65 5.12
N THR A 34 12.15 5.01 6.22
CA THR A 34 11.99 6.32 6.86
C THR A 34 12.35 7.47 5.92
N GLN A 35 13.42 7.33 5.13
CA GLN A 35 13.78 8.32 4.12
C GLN A 35 12.69 8.47 3.07
N MET A 36 12.21 7.36 2.50
CA MET A 36 11.08 7.40 1.55
C MET A 36 9.86 8.06 2.14
N HIS A 37 9.46 7.66 3.36
CA HIS A 37 8.31 8.20 4.09
C HIS A 37 8.41 9.72 4.30
N SER A 38 9.61 10.22 4.61
CA SER A 38 9.85 11.66 4.76
C SER A 38 9.84 12.45 3.44
N SER A 39 10.22 11.81 2.32
CA SER A 39 10.44 12.44 1.02
C SER A 39 9.22 12.47 0.10
N LEU A 40 8.31 11.50 0.25
CA LEU A 40 7.14 11.33 -0.60
C LEU A 40 5.93 12.02 0.01
N ASP A 41 5.09 12.59 -0.85
CA ASP A 41 3.90 13.31 -0.39
C ASP A 41 2.78 12.36 0.07
N ARG A 42 1.84 12.93 0.80
CA ARG A 42 0.65 12.23 1.30
C ARG A 42 -0.13 11.53 0.18
N LEU A 43 -0.26 12.17 -0.99
CA LEU A 43 -1.03 11.64 -2.10
C LEU A 43 -0.38 10.37 -2.68
N TRP A 44 0.95 10.31 -2.70
CA TRP A 44 1.71 9.13 -3.09
C TRP A 44 1.41 7.96 -2.16
N TRP A 45 1.44 8.18 -0.84
CA TRP A 45 1.13 7.15 0.15
C TRP A 45 -0.33 6.70 0.09
N SER A 46 -1.28 7.64 -0.04
CA SER A 46 -2.70 7.30 -0.25
C SER A 46 -2.89 6.43 -1.49
N ARG A 47 -2.25 6.78 -2.61
CA ARG A 47 -2.30 5.99 -3.86
C ARG A 47 -1.73 4.58 -3.66
N LEU A 48 -0.58 4.46 -3.02
CA LEU A 48 0.02 3.15 -2.74
C LEU A 48 -0.92 2.27 -1.91
N VAL A 49 -1.43 2.77 -0.79
CA VAL A 49 -2.31 2.01 0.11
C VAL A 49 -3.58 1.54 -0.60
N ILE A 50 -4.21 2.42 -1.41
CA ILE A 50 -5.40 2.08 -2.19
C ILE A 50 -5.08 1.01 -3.25
N SER A 51 -3.97 1.16 -3.97
CA SER A 51 -3.56 0.18 -5.00
C SER A 51 -3.31 -1.20 -4.39
N VAL A 52 -2.61 -1.27 -3.25
CA VAL A 52 -2.37 -2.54 -2.56
C VAL A 52 -3.67 -3.13 -2.01
N ARG A 53 -4.58 -2.33 -1.46
CA ARG A 53 -5.91 -2.80 -1.02
C ARG A 53 -6.70 -3.40 -2.18
N GLY A 54 -6.75 -2.71 -3.32
CA GLY A 54 -7.41 -3.22 -4.53
C GLY A 54 -6.81 -4.56 -5.00
N TYR A 55 -5.50 -4.69 -4.91
CA TYR A 55 -4.81 -5.94 -5.22
C TYR A 55 -5.18 -7.09 -4.26
N VAL A 56 -5.21 -6.84 -2.95
CA VAL A 56 -5.56 -7.85 -1.94
C VAL A 56 -7.04 -8.26 -2.03
N VAL A 57 -7.95 -7.33 -2.29
CA VAL A 57 -9.38 -7.63 -2.43
C VAL A 57 -9.65 -8.49 -3.66
N ASN A 58 -8.94 -8.24 -4.77
CA ASN A 58 -9.00 -9.09 -5.97
C ASN A 58 -8.48 -10.52 -5.72
N TYR A 59 -7.70 -10.70 -4.66
CA TYR A 59 -7.13 -11.99 -4.28
C TYR A 59 -8.03 -12.78 -3.32
N VAL A 60 -8.54 -12.13 -2.28
CA VAL A 60 -9.31 -12.79 -1.21
C VAL A 60 -10.64 -13.38 -1.70
N GLN A 61 -11.21 -12.83 -2.78
CA GLN A 61 -12.43 -13.25 -3.49
C GLN A 61 -13.44 -14.14 -2.72
N HIS A 62 -14.64 -13.59 -2.46
CA HIS A 62 -15.82 -14.30 -1.93
C HIS A 62 -15.82 -14.65 -0.43
N ASP A 63 -14.92 -14.06 0.37
CA ASP A 63 -14.97 -14.13 1.83
C ASP A 63 -15.25 -12.74 2.42
N ASP A 64 -16.53 -12.50 2.74
CA ASP A 64 -17.01 -11.20 3.24
C ASP A 64 -16.39 -10.82 4.59
N GLU A 65 -16.08 -11.79 5.45
CA GLU A 65 -15.46 -11.56 6.76
C GLU A 65 -13.99 -11.13 6.59
N VAL A 66 -13.25 -11.81 5.71
CA VAL A 66 -11.87 -11.43 5.40
C VAL A 66 -11.81 -10.10 4.67
N LEU A 67 -12.77 -9.78 3.79
CA LEU A 67 -12.87 -8.47 3.14
C LEU A 67 -13.09 -7.35 4.16
N PHE A 68 -14.00 -7.54 5.12
CA PHE A 68 -14.25 -6.57 6.19
C PHE A 68 -12.99 -6.27 7.01
N HIS A 69 -12.29 -7.31 7.48
CA HIS A 69 -11.05 -7.14 8.23
C HIS A 69 -9.91 -6.53 7.40
N THR A 70 -9.85 -6.87 6.11
CA THR A 70 -8.91 -6.27 5.17
C THR A 70 -9.14 -4.76 5.08
N ASP A 71 -10.39 -4.33 4.95
CA ASP A 71 -10.74 -2.91 4.86
C ASP A 71 -10.41 -2.13 6.13
N ASP A 72 -10.69 -2.69 7.30
CA ASP A 72 -10.29 -2.11 8.58
C ASP A 72 -8.77 -1.92 8.66
N ALA A 73 -8.00 -2.96 8.29
CA ALA A 73 -6.54 -2.91 8.31
C ALA A 73 -5.99 -1.83 7.35
N PHE A 74 -6.48 -1.77 6.12
CA PHE A 74 -6.04 -0.77 5.14
C PHE A 74 -6.46 0.65 5.53
N THR A 75 -7.58 0.81 6.22
CA THR A 75 -7.99 2.10 6.80
C THR A 75 -6.99 2.57 7.88
N SER A 76 -6.59 1.69 8.80
CA SER A 76 -5.57 2.00 9.80
C SER A 76 -4.22 2.33 9.17
N ILE A 77 -3.79 1.58 8.16
CA ILE A 77 -2.53 1.82 7.44
C ILE A 77 -2.56 3.16 6.71
N HIS A 78 -3.67 3.48 6.04
CA HIS A 78 -3.86 4.77 5.37
C HIS A 78 -3.71 5.92 6.36
N ARG A 79 -4.39 5.83 7.51
CA ARG A 79 -4.30 6.85 8.57
C ARG A 79 -2.86 7.04 9.04
N TYR A 80 -2.13 5.97 9.31
CA TYR A 80 -0.73 6.06 9.75
C TYR A 80 0.19 6.68 8.70
N LEU A 81 0.14 6.20 7.46
CA LEU A 81 1.10 6.59 6.42
C LEU A 81 0.79 7.96 5.80
N ALA A 82 -0.49 8.29 5.65
CA ALA A 82 -0.95 9.47 4.92
C ALA A 82 -1.49 10.59 5.83
N GLU A 83 -1.99 10.30 7.03
CA GLU A 83 -2.71 11.28 7.88
C GLU A 83 -1.95 11.64 9.17
N GLU A 84 -1.51 10.68 9.98
CA GLU A 84 -0.93 10.95 11.32
C GLU A 84 0.37 11.78 11.31
N VAL A 85 1.20 11.65 10.28
CA VAL A 85 2.43 12.45 10.17
C VAL A 85 2.14 13.89 9.70
N SER A 86 0.97 14.14 9.10
CA SER A 86 0.55 15.48 8.72
C SER A 86 0.14 16.31 9.94
N ASP A 87 -0.58 15.70 10.90
CA ASP A 87 -1.03 16.40 12.10
C ASP A 87 0.12 16.73 13.06
N LYS A 88 1.15 15.87 13.15
CA LYS A 88 2.36 16.18 13.94
C LYS A 88 3.11 17.42 13.42
N ARG A 89 3.11 17.67 12.11
CA ARG A 89 3.76 18.88 11.53
C ARG A 89 2.90 20.14 11.60
N LEU A 90 1.58 20.00 11.75
CA LEU A 90 0.64 21.12 11.94
C LEU A 90 0.56 21.58 13.40
N GLY A 91 0.78 20.68 14.36
CA GLY A 91 0.80 21.01 15.80
C GLY A 91 2.10 21.65 16.31
N GLU A 92 3.13 21.75 15.47
CA GLU A 92 4.43 22.37 15.78
C GLU A 92 4.62 23.75 15.10
N GLN A 93 3.57 24.31 14.48
CA GLN A 93 3.57 25.64 13.85
C GLN A 93 2.85 26.70 14.68
#